data_AF-A0A286XD49-F1
#
_entry.id   AF-A0A286XD49-F1
#
_cell.length_a   1.000
_cell.length_b   1.000
_cell.length_c   1.000
_cell.angle_alpha   90.00
_cell.angle_beta   90.00
_cell.angle_gamma   90.00
#
_symmetry.space_group_name_H-M   'P 1'
#
loop_
_entity.id
_entity.type
_entity.pdbx_description
1 polymer ?
#
loop_
_entity_poly.entity_id
_entity_poly.type
_entity_poly.pdbx_seq_one_letter_code
_entity_poly.pdbx_strand_id
1 'polypeptide(L)'
;TCWDYRLVPPCLKKCERYWPLYGEDPLTFAPFKISCEDEQARTDYFIRTLLLEFQNESRRLYQFHYVNWPDHDVPSSFDSILDMISLMRKYQEHEDVPICIHCRYKSKF
;
A
#
# COMPACT_ATOMS: atom_id res chain seq x y z
N THR A 1 -12.68 -11.87 3.05
CA THR A 1 -12.88 -13.21 3.63
C THR A 1 -13.11 -14.18 2.50
N CYS A 2 -12.29 -15.23 2.39
CA CYS A 2 -12.40 -16.24 1.34
C CYS A 2 -13.58 -17.16 1.66
N TRP A 3 -14.71 -16.96 1.02
CA TRP A 3 -15.86 -17.86 1.03
C TRP A 3 -16.41 -17.86 -0.39
N ASP A 4 -16.07 -18.85 -1.22
CA ASP A 4 -17.01 -19.85 -1.74
C ASP A 4 -16.39 -20.73 -2.84
N TYR A 5 -17.01 -21.91 -3.01
CA TYR A 5 -16.54 -23.13 -3.65
C TYR A 5 -16.22 -23.11 -5.17
N ARG A 6 -15.36 -24.08 -5.53
CA ARG A 6 -15.19 -24.76 -6.84
C ARG A 6 -14.43 -24.04 -7.97
N LEU A 7 -13.32 -24.67 -8.34
CA LEU A 7 -12.67 -24.67 -9.67
C LEU A 7 -12.01 -23.36 -10.15
N VAL A 8 -11.21 -22.73 -9.28
CA VAL A 8 -10.20 -21.75 -9.71
C VAL A 8 -8.82 -22.28 -9.28
N PRO A 9 -7.84 -22.47 -10.20
CA PRO A 9 -6.47 -22.78 -9.78
C PRO A 9 -5.99 -21.70 -8.80
N PRO A 10 -5.20 -22.04 -7.77
CA PRO A 10 -4.94 -21.16 -6.63
C PRO A 10 -4.59 -19.78 -7.15
N CYS A 11 -5.40 -18.80 -6.77
CA CYS A 11 -5.21 -17.41 -7.15
C CYS A 11 -3.77 -17.08 -6.76
N LEU A 12 -2.85 -17.00 -7.74
CA LEU A 12 -1.46 -16.67 -7.47
C LEU A 12 -1.47 -15.37 -6.65
N LYS A 13 -0.99 -15.44 -5.40
CA LYS A 13 -0.84 -14.26 -4.54
C LYS A 13 -0.14 -13.17 -5.35
N LYS A 14 -0.86 -12.10 -5.68
CA LYS A 14 -0.35 -11.05 -6.59
C LYS A 14 0.73 -10.17 -5.92
N CYS A 15 0.80 -10.16 -4.59
CA CYS A 15 1.85 -9.53 -3.79
C CYS A 15 1.81 -10.13 -2.37
N GLU A 16 2.97 -10.42 -1.75
CA GLU A 16 3.01 -10.73 -0.31
C GLU A 16 2.85 -9.42 0.49
N ARG A 17 2.06 -9.48 1.56
CA ARG A 17 1.81 -8.31 2.41
C ARG A 17 3.07 -7.98 3.19
N TYR A 18 3.70 -6.85 2.85
CA TYR A 18 4.92 -6.36 3.50
C TYR A 18 4.64 -5.38 4.65
N TRP A 19 3.38 -5.17 5.03
CA TRP A 19 2.97 -4.29 6.13
C TRP A 19 2.04 -5.02 7.13
N PRO A 20 2.16 -4.78 8.44
CA PRO A 20 1.17 -5.28 9.40
C PRO A 20 -0.17 -4.56 9.22
N LEU A 21 -1.29 -5.20 9.57
CA LEU A 21 -2.57 -4.49 9.63
C LEU A 21 -2.56 -3.54 10.82
N TYR A 22 -3.38 -2.50 10.77
CA TYR A 22 -3.53 -1.62 11.92
C TYR A 22 -4.04 -2.40 13.14
N GLY A 23 -3.33 -2.28 14.27
CA GLY A 23 -3.61 -3.03 15.50
C GLY A 23 -3.01 -4.45 15.57
N GLU A 24 -2.36 -4.94 14.52
CA GLU A 24 -1.57 -6.19 14.57
C GLU A 24 -0.17 -5.95 15.14
N ASP A 25 0.46 -7.03 15.60
CA ASP A 25 1.86 -7.02 16.03
C ASP A 25 2.80 -6.59 14.88
N PRO A 26 3.95 -5.97 15.20
CA PRO A 26 4.94 -5.59 14.20
C PRO A 26 5.43 -6.76 13.35
N LEU A 27 5.51 -6.55 12.05
CA LEU A 27 6.02 -7.53 11.09
C LEU A 27 7.55 -7.44 11.06
N THR A 28 8.22 -8.57 11.28
CA THR A 28 9.69 -8.62 11.27
C THR A 28 10.20 -9.32 10.02
N PHE A 29 10.92 -8.58 9.19
CA PHE A 29 11.70 -9.09 8.06
C PHE A 29 13.17 -8.84 8.37
N ALA A 30 13.77 -9.68 9.23
CA ALA A 30 15.13 -9.45 9.74
C ALA A 30 16.08 -9.05 8.61
N PRO A 31 16.77 -7.89 8.71
CA PRO A 31 16.98 -7.03 9.88
C PRO A 31 15.95 -5.90 10.13
N PHE A 32 14.86 -5.85 9.35
CA PHE A 32 13.83 -4.82 9.42
C PHE A 32 12.68 -5.20 10.33
N LYS A 33 12.13 -4.23 11.05
CA LYS A 33 10.87 -4.35 11.78
C LYS A 33 9.93 -3.24 11.34
N ILE A 34 8.69 -3.60 11.04
CA ILE A 34 7.68 -2.69 10.49
C ILE A 34 6.47 -2.73 11.41
N SER A 35 6.05 -1.59 11.94
CA SER A 35 4.77 -1.43 12.65
C SER A 35 3.85 -0.47 11.91
N CYS A 36 2.53 -0.61 12.11
CA CYS A 36 1.52 0.30 11.59
C CYS A 36 1.07 1.21 12.74
N GLU A 37 1.44 2.49 12.70
CA GLU A 37 1.09 3.48 13.72
C GLU A 37 -0.32 4.04 13.51
N ASP A 38 -0.76 4.17 12.26
CA ASP A 38 -2.07 4.74 11.89
C ASP A 38 -2.54 4.21 10.53
N GLU A 39 -3.85 4.11 10.35
CA GLU A 39 -4.50 3.80 9.08
C GLU A 39 -5.73 4.68 8.87
N GLN A 40 -5.70 5.49 7.81
CA GLN A 40 -6.79 6.36 7.40
C GLN A 40 -7.46 5.81 6.16
N ALA A 41 -8.73 5.43 6.29
CA ALA A 41 -9.56 5.02 5.16
C ALA A 41 -10.10 6.24 4.42
N ARG A 42 -9.96 6.24 3.08
CA ARG A 42 -10.62 7.17 2.16
C ARG A 42 -11.51 6.37 1.21
N THR A 43 -12.23 7.06 0.33
CA THR A 43 -13.20 6.45 -0.60
C THR A 43 -12.58 5.36 -1.47
N ASP A 44 -11.40 5.63 -2.06
CA ASP A 44 -10.78 4.74 -3.05
C ASP A 44 -9.37 4.25 -2.68
N TYR A 45 -8.82 4.74 -1.57
CA TYR A 45 -7.48 4.41 -1.11
C TYR A 45 -7.35 4.45 0.42
N PHE A 46 -6.30 3.83 0.95
CA PHE A 46 -5.92 3.92 2.35
C PHE A 46 -4.60 4.66 2.48
N ILE A 47 -4.42 5.42 3.56
CA ILE A 47 -3.13 6.00 3.95
C ILE A 47 -2.69 5.30 5.22
N ARG A 48 -1.52 4.64 5.20
CA ARG A 48 -0.93 4.04 6.41
C ARG A 48 0.31 4.80 6.82
N THR A 49 0.41 5.08 8.11
CA THR A 49 1.66 5.54 8.72
C THR A 49 2.39 4.32 9.26
N LEU A 50 3.52 3.97 8.65
CA LEU A 50 4.33 2.83 9.02
C LEU A 50 5.61 3.32 9.70
N LEU A 51 6.05 2.64 10.75
CA LEU A 51 7.36 2.86 11.35
C LEU A 51 8.27 1.70 10.93
N LEU A 52 9.31 2.02 10.17
CA LEU A 52 10.37 1.10 9.78
C LEU A 52 11.54 1.27 10.75
N GLU A 53 11.88 0.22 11.48
CA GLU A 53 13.03 0.15 12.36
C GLU A 53 14.10 -0.75 11.73
N PHE A 54 15.34 -0.24 11.67
CA PHE A 54 16.49 -0.97 11.19
C PHE A 54 17.69 -0.64 12.09
N GLN A 55 18.22 -1.65 12.76
CA GLN A 55 19.30 -1.48 13.75
C GLN A 55 18.90 -0.48 14.85
N ASN A 56 19.53 0.69 14.89
CA ASN A 56 19.29 1.78 15.84
C ASN A 56 18.62 2.99 15.21
N GLU A 57 18.17 2.87 13.96
CA GLU A 57 17.46 3.92 13.24
C GLU A 57 15.98 3.56 13.08
N SER A 58 15.14 4.58 13.12
CA SER A 58 13.73 4.47 12.79
C SER A 58 13.33 5.54 11.78
N ARG A 59 12.48 5.15 10.83
CA ARG A 59 11.96 6.03 9.79
C ARG A 59 10.46 5.84 9.67
N ARG A 60 9.71 6.94 9.63
CA ARG A 60 8.29 6.90 9.28
C ARG A 60 8.11 6.88 7.76
N LEU A 61 7.23 6.01 7.30
CA LEU A 61 6.85 5.84 5.90
C LEU A 61 5.34 6.05 5.77
N TYR A 62 4.93 6.75 4.72
CA TYR A 62 3.53 6.93 4.38
C TYR A 62 3.19 6.06 3.18
N GLN A 63 2.38 5.03 3.39
CA GLN A 63 1.92 4.13 2.33
C GLN A 63 0.54 4.55 1.85
N PHE A 64 0.44 5.02 0.61
CA PHE A 64 -0.83 5.24 -0.08
C PHE A 64 -1.20 3.98 -0.85
N HIS A 65 -2.28 3.31 -0.45
CA HIS A 65 -2.75 2.07 -1.06
C HIS A 65 -4.08 2.28 -1.77
N TYR A 66 -4.03 2.56 -3.07
CA TYR A 66 -5.21 2.67 -3.92
C TYR A 66 -5.78 1.28 -4.22
N VAL A 67 -7.03 1.03 -3.84
CA VAL A 67 -7.65 -0.30 -3.90
C VAL A 67 -8.68 -0.43 -5.02
N ASN A 68 -9.24 0.69 -5.49
CA ASN A 68 -10.35 0.71 -6.43
C ASN A 68 -9.92 0.95 -7.89
N TRP A 69 -8.71 0.53 -8.26
CA TRP A 69 -8.23 0.63 -9.65
C TRP A 69 -8.64 -0.63 -10.44
N PRO A 70 -9.50 -0.54 -11.46
CA PRO A 70 -9.87 -1.70 -12.28
C PRO A 70 -8.67 -2.19 -13.10
N ASP A 71 -8.39 -3.50 -13.12
CA ASP A 71 -7.24 -4.06 -13.86
C ASP A 71 -7.34 -3.81 -15.40
N HIS A 72 -8.51 -3.45 -15.94
CA HIS A 72 -8.77 -3.27 -17.38
C HIS A 72 -9.55 -2.00 -17.77
N ASP A 73 -9.89 -1.13 -16.80
CA ASP A 73 -10.63 0.11 -17.02
C ASP A 73 -10.02 1.24 -16.19
N VAL A 74 -10.26 2.48 -16.59
CA VAL A 74 -9.97 3.64 -15.75
C VAL A 74 -11.04 3.76 -14.66
N PRO A 75 -10.70 4.24 -13.45
CA PRO A 75 -11.71 4.60 -12.46
C PRO A 75 -12.75 5.56 -13.06
N SER A 76 -14.00 5.44 -12.64
CA SER A 76 -15.11 6.26 -13.14
C SER A 76 -14.93 7.77 -12.86
N SER A 77 -14.07 8.12 -11.90
CA SER A 77 -13.57 9.48 -11.68
C SER A 77 -12.07 9.47 -11.40
N PHE A 78 -11.37 10.50 -11.91
CA PHE A 78 -9.96 10.76 -11.62
C PHE A 78 -9.76 11.55 -10.32
N ASP A 79 -10.82 12.07 -9.71
CA ASP A 79 -10.75 12.97 -8.56
C ASP A 79 -10.00 12.34 -7.39
N SER A 80 -10.26 11.06 -7.10
CA SER A 80 -9.62 10.33 -6.01
C SER A 80 -8.12 10.09 -6.24
N ILE A 81 -7.70 9.93 -7.50
CA ILE A 81 -6.29 9.80 -7.86
C ILE A 81 -5.60 11.16 -7.70
N LEU A 82 -6.22 12.23 -8.17
CA LEU A 82 -5.68 13.59 -8.04
C LEU A 82 -5.60 14.02 -6.57
N ASP A 83 -6.59 13.67 -5.75
CA ASP A 83 -6.57 13.87 -4.30
C ASP A 83 -5.41 13.11 -3.65
N MET A 84 -5.21 11.83 -4.01
CA MET A 84 -4.10 11.02 -3.51
C MET A 84 -2.74 11.64 -3.88
N ILE A 85 -2.54 12.05 -5.14
CA ILE A 85 -1.29 12.70 -5.59
C ILE A 85 -1.07 14.02 -4.86
N SER A 86 -2.13 14.81 -4.69
CA SER A 86 -2.07 16.11 -3.99
C SER A 86 -1.69 15.92 -2.52
N LEU A 87 -2.22 14.90 -1.86
CA LEU A 87 -1.84 14.56 -0.48
C LEU A 87 -0.41 14.03 -0.41
N MET A 88 -0.02 13.12 -1.30
CA MET A 88 1.34 12.59 -1.36
C MET A 88 2.39 13.71 -1.47
N ARG A 89 2.14 14.74 -2.30
CA ARG A 89 3.02 15.90 -2.43
C ARG A 89 3.04 16.82 -1.21
N LYS A 90 2.00 16.82 -0.37
CA LYS A 90 2.03 17.52 0.94
C LYS A 90 2.90 16.78 1.96
N TYR A 91 2.94 15.45 1.91
CA TYR A 91 3.79 14.65 2.79
C TYR A 91 5.26 14.69 2.38
N GLN A 92 5.54 14.87 1.09
CA GLN A 92 6.89 15.02 0.56
C GLN A 92 6.95 16.20 -0.42
N GLU A 93 7.16 17.40 0.12
CA GLU A 93 7.23 18.64 -0.66
C GLU A 93 8.52 18.71 -1.51
N HIS A 94 9.60 18.09 -1.05
CA HIS A 94 10.91 18.10 -1.72
C HIS A 94 11.16 16.83 -2.55
N GLU A 95 11.88 16.98 -3.66
CA GLU A 95 12.24 15.87 -4.56
C GLU A 95 13.58 15.21 -4.21
N ASP A 96 14.14 15.52 -3.03
CA ASP A 96 15.44 15.03 -2.58
C ASP A 96 15.48 13.51 -2.36
N VAL A 97 14.31 12.87 -2.25
CA VAL A 97 14.16 11.43 -1.94
C VAL A 97 13.17 10.80 -2.93
N PRO A 98 13.48 9.62 -3.50
CA PRO A 98 12.57 8.98 -4.45
C PRO A 98 11.29 8.50 -3.77
N ILE A 99 10.16 8.70 -4.45
CA ILE A 99 8.86 8.10 -4.09
C ILE A 99 8.77 6.72 -4.73
N CYS A 100 8.57 5.68 -3.92
CA CYS A 100 8.37 4.31 -4.42
C CYS A 100 6.92 4.11 -4.87
N ILE A 101 6.71 3.93 -6.17
CA ILE A 101 5.41 3.61 -6.77
C ILE A 101 5.48 2.20 -7.33
N HIS A 102 4.57 1.32 -6.89
CA HIS A 102 4.44 -0.03 -7.42
C HIS A 102 2.97 -0.34 -7.67
N CYS A 103 2.72 -1.23 -8.62
CA CYS A 103 1.39 -1.78 -8.88
C CYS A 103 1.50 -3.27 -9.15
N ARG A 104 0.40 -3.99 -8.95
CA ARG A 104 0.31 -5.44 -9.17
C ARG A 104 0.19 -5.84 -10.66
N TYR A 105 0.58 -4.97 -11.60
CA TYR A 105 0.30 -5.14 -13.02
C TYR A 105 0.92 -6.44 -13.54
N LYS A 106 0.07 -7.37 -13.98
CA LYS A 106 0.48 -8.43 -14.90
C LYS A 106 0.21 -7.92 -16.31
N SER A 107 1.26 -7.59 -17.07
CA SER A 107 1.13 -7.57 -18.53
C SER A 107 0.76 -8.99 -18.95
N LYS A 108 -0.50 -9.21 -19.35
CA LYS A 108 -0.81 -10.39 -20.17
C LYS A 108 -0.18 -10.11 -21.54
N PHE A 109 1.01 -10.63 -21.78
CA PHE A 109 1.42 -10.99 -23.13
C PHE A 109 0.86 -12.37 -23.43
#